data_AF-A0A2U3QCJ7-F1
#
_entry.id   AF-A0A2U3QCJ7-F1
#
_cell.length_a   1.000
_cell.length_b   1.000
_cell.length_c   1.000
_cell.angle_alpha   90.00
_cell.angle_beta   90.00
_cell.angle_gamma   90.00
#
_symmetry.space_group_name_H-M   'P 1'
#
loop_
_entity.id
_entity.type
_entity.pdbx_description
1 polymer ?
#
loop_
_entity_poly.entity_id
_entity_poly.type
_entity_poly.pdbx_seq_one_letter_code
_entity_poly.pdbx_strand_id
1 'polypeptide(L)'
;MRKLKRLFRSLKDPRASNTRHDLVEILVIALAATLAGAKTCTEFEFFGQGREELLRRFLELRHGIPSHDTFSNVFRALDPKGLEAVLRKFSKSFGIKGVVSIDGKALRGAYTRGRQATPLHMVNVWAAGTRMALAQRKAPNRNEVAGALEVLALLDLDGALVTADALHCRPDTAQAIRDRKGHYVLAIKSNRGRLFKAAKTLVDTARKPARASQRRATAHGRAERRQAIVAPAPQLAKQYDFPAIAAVGRIDSWRANSGKTAKHTVRYFLASRLLSAKKLLEVVRAHWSIENNLHWVLDVLFDEDACRSRKDHAAENLALIRKLAINTLQATPGPARISHKMLQARWNNDFLLSALAHMR
;
A
#
# COMPACT_ATOMS: atom_id res chain seq x y z
N MET A 1 0.23 -22.83 -13.68
CA MET A 1 -0.67 -22.80 -12.51
C MET A 1 -0.17 -23.53 -11.25
N ARG A 2 0.71 -24.53 -11.33
CA ARG A 2 1.28 -25.19 -10.12
C ARG A 2 1.96 -24.20 -9.14
N LYS A 3 2.65 -23.17 -9.64
CA LYS A 3 3.30 -22.13 -8.82
C LYS A 3 2.28 -21.26 -8.06
N LEU A 4 1.20 -20.84 -8.71
CA LEU A 4 0.09 -20.10 -8.10
C LEU A 4 -0.56 -20.91 -6.96
N LYS A 5 -0.90 -22.18 -7.21
CA LYS A 5 -1.44 -23.07 -6.16
C LYS A 5 -0.46 -23.19 -4.99
N ARG A 6 0.85 -23.36 -5.28
CA ARG A 6 1.90 -23.43 -4.26
C ARG A 6 2.04 -22.15 -3.43
N LEU A 7 1.68 -20.99 -3.98
CA LEU A 7 1.71 -19.74 -3.23
C LEU A 7 0.69 -19.75 -2.09
N PHE A 8 -0.51 -20.28 -2.34
CA PHE A 8 -1.58 -20.38 -1.33
C PHE A 8 -1.52 -21.65 -0.47
N ARG A 9 -0.78 -22.69 -0.87
CA ARG A 9 -0.69 -23.97 -0.13
C ARG A 9 -0.19 -23.84 1.32
N SER A 10 0.52 -22.77 1.66
CA SER A 10 0.97 -22.55 3.05
C SER A 10 -0.14 -22.01 3.97
N LEU A 11 -1.32 -21.72 3.42
CA LEU A 11 -2.46 -21.27 4.21
C LEU A 11 -3.11 -22.45 4.91
N LYS A 12 -3.33 -22.31 6.21
CA LYS A 12 -4.13 -23.25 6.99
C LYS A 12 -5.60 -23.05 6.65
N ASP A 13 -6.31 -24.13 6.32
CA ASP A 13 -7.75 -24.07 6.13
C ASP A 13 -8.45 -23.90 7.49
N PRO A 14 -9.18 -22.79 7.70
CA PRO A 14 -9.88 -22.55 8.96
C PRO A 14 -11.21 -23.31 9.06
N ARG A 15 -11.64 -23.99 8.00
CA ARG A 15 -12.94 -24.68 7.93
C ARG A 15 -12.84 -26.10 8.49
N ALA A 16 -14.00 -26.67 8.78
CA ALA A 16 -14.12 -28.06 9.22
C ALA A 16 -13.74 -29.06 8.10
N SER A 17 -13.41 -30.29 8.50
CA SER A 17 -12.96 -31.37 7.62
C SER A 17 -14.00 -31.82 6.58
N ASN A 18 -15.29 -31.55 6.83
CA ASN A 18 -16.39 -31.88 5.93
C ASN A 18 -16.60 -30.85 4.80
N THR A 19 -15.64 -29.94 4.58
CA THR A 19 -15.73 -28.95 3.50
C THR A 19 -15.67 -29.60 2.12
N ARG A 20 -16.53 -29.14 1.20
CA ARG A 20 -16.60 -29.67 -0.17
C ARG A 20 -15.59 -29.03 -1.12
N HIS A 21 -15.32 -27.74 -0.96
CA HIS A 21 -14.48 -26.99 -1.92
C HIS A 21 -13.07 -26.78 -1.38
N ASP A 22 -12.07 -27.09 -2.19
CA ASP A 22 -10.65 -26.86 -1.87
C ASP A 22 -10.36 -25.36 -1.64
N LEU A 23 -9.62 -25.05 -0.58
CA LEU A 23 -9.32 -23.66 -0.21
C LEU A 23 -8.51 -22.93 -1.28
N VAL A 24 -7.54 -23.60 -1.88
CA VAL A 24 -6.68 -22.99 -2.90
C VAL A 24 -7.51 -22.67 -4.14
N GLU A 25 -8.44 -23.54 -4.52
CA GLU A 25 -9.36 -23.28 -5.65
C GLU A 25 -10.24 -22.06 -5.39
N ILE A 26 -10.82 -21.93 -4.18
CA ILE A 26 -11.60 -20.76 -3.78
C ILE A 26 -10.76 -19.48 -3.90
N LEU A 27 -9.55 -19.46 -3.36
CA LEU A 27 -8.69 -18.28 -3.40
C LEU A 27 -8.23 -17.92 -4.82
N VAL A 28 -7.98 -18.93 -5.66
CA VAL A 28 -7.62 -18.72 -7.07
C VAL A 28 -8.79 -18.17 -7.87
N ILE A 29 -10.02 -18.67 -7.66
CA ILE A 29 -11.22 -18.12 -8.30
C ILE A 29 -11.44 -16.67 -7.85
N ALA A 30 -11.36 -16.39 -6.55
CA ALA A 30 -11.52 -15.04 -6.03
C ALA A 30 -10.48 -14.07 -6.63
N LEU A 31 -9.22 -14.49 -6.74
CA LEU A 31 -8.17 -13.68 -7.37
C LEU A 31 -8.46 -13.48 -8.87
N ALA A 32 -8.80 -14.54 -9.61
CA ALA A 32 -9.12 -14.47 -11.04
C ALA A 32 -10.31 -13.54 -11.32
N ALA A 33 -11.37 -13.67 -10.53
CA ALA A 33 -12.54 -12.80 -10.58
C ALA A 33 -12.15 -11.34 -10.29
N THR A 34 -11.33 -11.11 -9.26
CA THR A 34 -10.85 -9.77 -8.89
C THR A 34 -10.00 -9.15 -10.00
N LEU A 35 -9.16 -9.94 -10.69
CA LEU A 35 -8.41 -9.48 -11.87
C LEU A 35 -9.35 -9.02 -13.00
N ALA A 36 -10.48 -9.70 -13.20
CA ALA A 36 -11.53 -9.31 -14.15
C ALA A 36 -12.47 -8.20 -13.64
N GLY A 37 -12.21 -7.69 -12.44
CA GLY A 37 -12.92 -6.57 -11.82
C GLY A 37 -14.15 -6.95 -10.99
N ALA A 38 -14.26 -8.20 -10.55
CA ALA A 38 -15.21 -8.57 -9.51
C ALA A 38 -14.79 -7.97 -8.16
N LYS A 39 -15.77 -7.51 -7.39
CA LYS A 39 -15.62 -6.71 -6.17
C LYS A 39 -16.21 -7.38 -4.94
N THR A 40 -17.15 -8.31 -5.13
CA THR A 40 -17.94 -8.95 -4.08
C THR A 40 -17.92 -10.48 -4.18
N CYS A 41 -18.27 -11.17 -3.09
CA CYS A 41 -18.37 -12.64 -3.09
C CYS A 41 -19.45 -13.16 -4.05
N THR A 42 -20.54 -12.41 -4.24
CA THR A 42 -21.58 -12.69 -5.25
C THR A 42 -21.01 -12.60 -6.66
N GLU A 43 -20.18 -11.59 -6.93
CA GLU A 43 -19.49 -11.47 -8.22
C GLU A 43 -18.42 -12.54 -8.42
N PHE A 44 -17.80 -13.08 -7.36
CA PHE A 44 -16.88 -14.21 -7.45
C PHE A 44 -17.59 -15.50 -7.89
N GLU A 45 -18.76 -15.77 -7.32
CA GLU A 45 -19.62 -16.87 -7.75
C GLU A 45 -20.07 -16.69 -9.20
N PHE A 46 -20.62 -15.51 -9.54
CA PHE A 46 -21.08 -15.19 -10.89
C PHE A 46 -19.96 -15.35 -11.94
N PHE A 47 -18.77 -14.81 -11.65
CA PHE A 47 -17.60 -15.00 -12.50
C PHE A 47 -17.22 -16.47 -12.62
N GLY A 48 -17.23 -17.21 -11.52
CA GLY A 48 -16.90 -18.63 -11.50
C GLY A 48 -17.82 -19.44 -12.39
N GLN A 49 -19.14 -19.26 -12.25
CA GLN A 49 -20.17 -19.93 -13.06
C GLN A 49 -20.00 -19.61 -14.54
N GLY A 50 -19.83 -18.33 -14.89
CA GLY A 50 -19.65 -17.90 -16.29
C GLY A 50 -18.30 -18.29 -16.91
N ARG A 51 -17.32 -18.75 -16.12
CA ARG A 51 -15.97 -19.11 -16.57
C ARG A 51 -15.56 -20.52 -16.15
N GLU A 52 -16.51 -21.39 -15.81
CA GLU A 52 -16.22 -22.71 -15.25
C GLU A 52 -15.34 -23.55 -16.19
N GLU A 53 -15.67 -23.61 -17.49
CA GLU A 53 -14.87 -24.33 -18.48
C GLU A 53 -13.41 -23.86 -18.52
N LEU A 54 -13.19 -22.54 -18.47
CA LEU A 54 -11.85 -21.96 -18.41
C LEU A 54 -11.12 -22.35 -17.12
N LEU A 55 -11.81 -22.27 -15.98
CA LEU A 55 -11.26 -22.59 -14.66
C LEU A 55 -10.88 -24.07 -14.56
N ARG A 56 -11.69 -24.98 -15.13
CA ARG A 56 -11.43 -26.43 -15.19
C ARG A 56 -10.15 -26.80 -15.96
N ARG A 57 -9.62 -25.91 -16.80
CA ARG A 57 -8.31 -26.13 -17.47
C ARG A 57 -7.14 -26.20 -16.47
N PHE A 58 -7.31 -25.69 -15.24
CA PHE A 58 -6.24 -25.66 -14.24
C PHE A 58 -6.68 -25.88 -12.79
N LEU A 59 -7.98 -25.96 -12.53
CA LEU A 59 -8.61 -26.34 -11.27
C LEU A 59 -9.36 -27.68 -11.45
N GLU A 60 -9.41 -28.49 -10.40
CA GLU A 60 -10.16 -29.75 -10.39
C GLU A 60 -11.66 -29.50 -10.28
N LEU A 61 -12.09 -28.56 -9.40
CA LEU A 61 -13.49 -28.19 -9.19
C LEU A 61 -14.40 -29.43 -9.02
N ARG A 62 -13.99 -30.35 -8.14
CA ARG A 62 -14.70 -31.63 -7.90
C ARG A 62 -16.17 -31.46 -7.57
N HIS A 63 -16.50 -30.36 -6.90
CA HIS A 63 -17.86 -30.02 -6.48
C HIS A 63 -18.39 -28.76 -7.18
N GLY A 64 -17.82 -28.40 -8.34
CA GLY A 64 -18.20 -27.21 -9.10
C GLY A 64 -17.75 -25.89 -8.45
N ILE A 65 -18.38 -24.80 -8.88
CA ILE A 65 -18.08 -23.44 -8.43
C ILE A 65 -18.65 -23.21 -7.01
N PRO A 66 -17.85 -22.70 -6.05
CA PRO A 66 -18.33 -22.35 -4.72
C PRO A 66 -19.39 -21.23 -4.78
N SER A 67 -20.39 -21.31 -3.90
CA SER A 67 -21.37 -20.24 -3.72
C SER A 67 -20.75 -18.98 -3.08
N HIS A 68 -21.42 -17.83 -3.21
CA HIS A 68 -21.03 -16.58 -2.54
C HIS A 68 -20.93 -16.71 -1.02
N ASP A 69 -21.79 -17.54 -0.40
CA ASP A 69 -21.71 -17.87 1.02
C ASP A 69 -20.42 -18.62 1.35
N THR A 70 -19.99 -19.54 0.49
CA THR A 70 -18.73 -20.27 0.67
C THR A 70 -17.54 -19.32 0.63
N PHE A 71 -17.51 -18.41 -0.35
CA PHE A 71 -16.49 -17.35 -0.41
C PHE A 71 -16.51 -16.47 0.85
N SER A 72 -17.70 -15.98 1.23
CA SER A 72 -17.89 -15.13 2.40
C SER A 72 -17.40 -15.80 3.68
N ASN A 73 -17.77 -17.05 3.91
CA ASN A 73 -17.37 -17.82 5.08
C ASN A 73 -15.85 -18.05 5.13
N VAL A 74 -15.22 -18.37 3.99
CA VAL A 74 -13.75 -18.50 3.90
C VAL A 74 -13.08 -17.18 4.26
N PHE A 75 -13.48 -16.07 3.64
CA PHE A 75 -12.84 -14.77 3.90
C PHE A 75 -13.07 -14.25 5.31
N ARG A 76 -14.15 -14.65 5.97
CA ARG A 76 -14.40 -14.33 7.38
C ARG A 76 -13.53 -15.13 8.35
N ALA A 77 -13.25 -16.40 8.04
CA ALA A 77 -12.56 -17.32 8.93
C ALA A 77 -11.03 -17.37 8.70
N LEU A 78 -10.56 -17.06 7.49
CA LEU A 78 -9.14 -17.15 7.14
C LEU A 78 -8.30 -16.18 7.96
N ASP A 79 -7.23 -16.68 8.60
CA ASP A 79 -6.27 -15.83 9.31
C ASP A 79 -5.60 -14.85 8.32
N PRO A 80 -5.80 -13.52 8.49
CA PRO A 80 -5.19 -12.52 7.62
C PRO A 80 -3.67 -12.58 7.58
N LYS A 81 -3.00 -13.05 8.64
CA LYS A 81 -1.54 -13.16 8.66
C LYS A 81 -1.03 -14.14 7.60
N GLY A 82 -1.77 -15.21 7.35
CA GLY A 82 -1.45 -16.17 6.31
C GLY A 82 -1.51 -15.54 4.91
N LEU A 83 -2.64 -14.89 4.59
CA LEU A 83 -2.83 -14.27 3.28
C LEU A 83 -1.90 -13.06 3.06
N GLU A 84 -1.55 -12.37 4.13
CA GLU A 84 -0.55 -11.30 4.09
C GLU A 84 0.86 -11.83 3.83
N ALA A 85 1.22 -13.00 4.38
CA ALA A 85 2.46 -13.67 4.05
C ALA A 85 2.53 -14.06 2.56
N VAL A 86 1.39 -14.42 1.96
CA VAL A 86 1.28 -14.64 0.51
C VAL A 86 1.58 -13.37 -0.27
N LEU A 87 0.98 -12.22 0.11
CA LEU A 87 1.28 -10.92 -0.50
C LEU A 87 2.78 -10.58 -0.40
N ARG A 88 3.35 -10.67 0.80
CA ARG A 88 4.78 -10.39 1.01
C ARG A 88 5.67 -11.30 0.19
N LYS A 89 5.36 -12.60 0.14
CA LYS A 89 6.14 -13.58 -0.64
C LYS A 89 6.11 -13.26 -2.13
N PHE A 90 4.95 -12.89 -2.67
CA PHE A 90 4.83 -12.46 -4.05
C PHE A 90 5.64 -11.19 -4.30
N SER A 91 5.47 -10.17 -3.48
CA SER A 91 6.17 -8.88 -3.62
C SER A 91 7.69 -8.99 -3.44
N LYS A 92 8.17 -9.93 -2.62
CA LYS A 92 9.61 -10.19 -2.42
C LYS A 92 10.33 -10.54 -3.72
N SER A 93 9.65 -11.20 -4.67
CA SER A 93 10.24 -11.59 -5.96
C SER A 93 10.64 -10.39 -6.83
N PHE A 94 10.11 -9.20 -6.55
CA PHE A 94 10.42 -7.96 -7.27
C PHE A 94 11.47 -7.08 -6.56
N GLY A 95 11.86 -7.47 -5.34
CA GLY A 95 12.82 -6.74 -4.51
C GLY A 95 12.26 -5.44 -3.91
N ILE A 96 12.77 -5.07 -2.73
CA ILE A 96 12.46 -3.80 -2.08
C ILE A 96 13.64 -2.87 -2.35
N LYS A 97 13.50 -1.96 -3.32
CA LYS A 97 14.53 -0.95 -3.63
C LYS A 97 13.90 0.43 -3.80
N GLY A 98 14.65 1.46 -3.41
CA GLY A 98 14.23 2.86 -3.58
C GLY A 98 13.30 3.33 -2.47
N VAL A 99 12.20 4.00 -2.84
CA VAL A 99 11.29 4.63 -1.88
C VAL A 99 10.18 3.66 -1.48
N VAL A 100 10.07 3.42 -0.18
CA VAL A 100 8.98 2.66 0.45
C VAL A 100 8.11 3.64 1.22
N SER A 101 6.80 3.57 1.07
CA SER A 101 5.84 4.46 1.72
C SER A 101 4.99 3.67 2.70
N ILE A 102 4.79 4.22 3.89
CA ILE A 102 3.88 3.69 4.91
C ILE A 102 2.76 4.70 5.08
N ASP A 103 1.53 4.22 4.98
CA ASP A 103 0.35 5.07 5.09
C ASP A 103 -0.85 4.30 5.63
N GLY A 104 -1.69 5.00 6.38
CA GLY A 104 -2.95 4.48 6.90
C GLY A 104 -4.05 4.57 5.85
N LYS A 105 -4.92 3.55 5.78
CA LYS A 105 -6.17 3.60 5.00
C LYS A 105 -7.34 3.13 5.85
N ALA A 106 -8.34 4.00 5.97
CA ALA A 106 -9.65 3.61 6.49
C ALA A 106 -10.44 2.87 5.40
N LEU A 107 -10.99 1.71 5.75
CA LEU A 107 -11.94 0.96 4.92
C LEU A 107 -13.35 1.46 5.24
N ARG A 108 -13.79 2.50 4.53
CA ARG A 108 -14.96 3.30 4.95
C ARG A 108 -16.28 2.54 5.01
N GLY A 109 -16.43 1.49 4.21
CA GLY A 109 -17.62 0.63 4.21
C GLY A 109 -17.58 -0.46 5.28
N ALA A 110 -16.41 -0.73 5.87
CA ALA A 110 -16.16 -1.77 6.85
C ALA A 110 -16.35 -1.25 8.30
N TYR A 111 -17.59 -0.96 8.67
CA TYR A 111 -17.98 -0.55 10.03
C TYR A 111 -19.21 -1.31 10.53
N THR A 112 -19.26 -1.63 11.82
CA THR A 112 -20.45 -2.22 12.47
C THR A 112 -21.63 -1.23 12.42
N ARG A 113 -22.86 -1.71 12.17
CA ARG A 113 -24.07 -0.86 12.15
C ARG A 113 -24.12 0.01 13.42
N GLY A 114 -24.35 1.32 13.26
CA GLY A 114 -24.30 2.29 14.36
C GLY A 114 -22.90 2.83 14.71
N ARG A 115 -21.82 2.36 14.05
CA ARG A 115 -20.44 2.78 14.29
C ARG A 115 -19.73 3.30 13.02
N GLN A 116 -20.45 4.03 12.18
CA GLN A 116 -19.91 4.56 10.90
C GLN A 116 -18.67 5.46 11.09
N ALA A 117 -18.56 6.15 12.24
CA ALA A 117 -17.41 6.99 12.56
C ALA A 117 -16.13 6.21 12.95
N THR A 118 -16.21 4.88 13.09
CA THR A 118 -15.08 4.03 13.47
C THR A 118 -14.88 2.89 12.46
N PRO A 119 -14.51 3.21 11.20
CA PRO A 119 -14.21 2.18 10.22
C PRO A 119 -12.95 1.38 10.61
N LEU A 120 -12.79 0.21 10.00
CA LEU A 120 -11.55 -0.56 10.09
C LEU A 120 -10.39 0.25 9.48
N HIS A 121 -9.26 0.33 10.19
CA HIS A 121 -8.06 1.02 9.72
C HIS A 121 -6.96 0.00 9.41
N MET A 122 -6.35 0.17 8.25
CA MET A 122 -5.23 -0.64 7.76
C MET A 122 -3.99 0.23 7.63
N VAL A 123 -2.82 -0.34 7.84
CA VAL A 123 -1.54 0.26 7.50
C VAL A 123 -0.99 -0.49 6.30
N ASN A 124 -0.74 0.24 5.22
CA ASN A 124 -0.24 -0.30 3.97
C ASN A 124 1.22 0.09 3.77
N VAL A 125 2.00 -0.81 3.19
CA VAL A 125 3.37 -0.54 2.77
C VAL A 125 3.48 -0.66 1.25
N TRP A 126 4.02 0.37 0.62
CA TRP A 126 4.05 0.53 -0.83
C TRP A 126 5.46 0.83 -1.35
N ALA A 127 5.92 0.06 -2.33
CA ALA A 127 7.16 0.35 -3.06
C ALA A 127 6.85 1.25 -4.27
N ALA A 128 7.28 2.51 -4.21
CA ALA A 128 6.98 3.48 -5.27
C ALA A 128 7.67 3.17 -6.61
N GLY A 129 8.86 2.56 -6.56
CA GLY A 129 9.65 2.23 -7.75
C GLY A 129 9.03 1.09 -8.56
N THR A 130 8.68 -0.01 -7.90
CA THR A 130 8.04 -1.19 -8.51
C THR A 130 6.52 -1.05 -8.63
N ARG A 131 5.93 -0.04 -7.98
CA ARG A 131 4.48 0.19 -7.89
C ARG A 131 3.74 -1.03 -7.32
N MET A 132 4.23 -1.53 -6.19
CA MET A 132 3.69 -2.74 -5.55
C MET A 132 3.34 -2.51 -4.09
N ALA A 133 2.22 -3.10 -3.67
CA ALA A 133 1.89 -3.27 -2.26
C ALA A 133 2.77 -4.38 -1.67
N LEU A 134 3.58 -4.05 -0.69
CA LEU A 134 4.55 -4.98 -0.09
C LEU A 134 3.95 -5.77 1.06
N ALA A 135 3.17 -5.10 1.91
CA ALA A 135 2.59 -5.67 3.11
C ALA A 135 1.41 -4.82 3.59
N GLN A 136 0.60 -5.40 4.48
CA GLN A 136 -0.55 -4.75 5.09
C GLN A 136 -0.73 -5.27 6.52
N ARG A 137 -1.06 -4.40 7.48
CA ARG A 137 -1.52 -4.83 8.82
C ARG A 137 -2.74 -4.03 9.25
N LYS A 138 -3.67 -4.67 9.95
CA LYS A 138 -4.73 -3.97 10.65
C LYS A 138 -4.12 -3.07 11.73
N ALA A 139 -4.57 -1.83 11.83
CA ALA A 139 -4.19 -0.95 12.93
C ALA A 139 -4.92 -1.40 14.21
N PRO A 140 -4.23 -2.00 15.20
CA PRO A 140 -4.87 -2.54 16.39
C PRO A 140 -5.52 -1.39 17.17
N ASN A 141 -6.81 -1.53 17.50
CA ASN A 141 -7.58 -0.47 18.17
C ASN A 141 -7.49 0.91 17.47
N ARG A 142 -7.32 0.94 16.13
CA ARG A 142 -7.08 2.15 15.32
C ARG A 142 -5.77 2.88 15.64
N ASN A 143 -4.83 2.21 16.31
CA ASN A 143 -3.49 2.71 16.50
C ASN A 143 -2.64 2.40 15.26
N GLU A 144 -2.61 3.34 14.32
CA GLU A 144 -1.83 3.21 13.08
C GLU A 144 -0.32 3.09 13.35
N VAL A 145 0.19 3.70 14.43
CA VAL A 145 1.60 3.58 14.79
C VAL A 145 1.93 2.13 15.17
N ALA A 146 1.10 1.49 15.99
CA ALA A 146 1.29 0.09 16.35
C ALA A 146 1.23 -0.82 15.11
N GLY A 147 0.26 -0.61 14.21
CA GLY A 147 0.19 -1.35 12.95
C GLY A 147 1.41 -1.12 12.04
N ALA A 148 1.96 0.10 12.03
CA ALA A 148 3.17 0.43 11.30
C ALA A 148 4.40 -0.29 11.85
N LEU A 149 4.54 -0.38 13.18
CA LEU A 149 5.62 -1.13 13.81
C LEU A 149 5.51 -2.63 13.52
N GLU A 150 4.30 -3.20 13.60
CA GLU A 150 4.04 -4.60 13.25
C GLU A 150 4.41 -4.91 11.79
N VAL A 151 4.06 -4.04 10.85
CA VAL A 151 4.35 -4.30 9.43
C VAL A 151 5.83 -4.08 9.10
N LEU A 152 6.49 -3.09 9.71
CA LEU A 152 7.94 -2.86 9.59
C LEU A 152 8.75 -4.08 10.04
N ALA A 153 8.31 -4.75 11.12
CA ALA A 153 8.99 -5.93 11.64
C ALA A 153 9.00 -7.13 10.67
N LEU A 154 8.17 -7.10 9.62
CA LEU A 154 8.05 -8.19 8.65
C LEU A 154 8.85 -7.96 7.37
N LEU A 155 9.43 -6.77 7.21
CA LEU A 155 10.07 -6.34 5.97
C LEU A 155 11.59 -6.32 6.08
N ASP A 156 12.22 -6.68 4.97
CA ASP A 156 13.63 -6.42 4.73
C ASP A 156 13.75 -5.06 4.03
N LEU A 157 14.33 -4.09 4.73
CA LEU A 157 14.38 -2.69 4.30
C LEU A 157 15.80 -2.26 3.95
N ASP A 158 16.74 -3.22 3.78
CA ASP A 158 18.14 -2.92 3.55
C ASP A 158 18.35 -1.93 2.39
N GLY A 159 18.89 -0.76 2.71
CA GLY A 159 19.14 0.33 1.77
C GLY A 159 17.89 1.06 1.24
N ALA A 160 16.68 0.64 1.62
CA ALA A 160 15.43 1.30 1.26
C ALA A 160 15.29 2.66 1.96
N LEU A 161 14.57 3.60 1.33
CA LEU A 161 14.24 4.89 1.92
C LEU A 161 12.75 4.93 2.24
N VAL A 162 12.43 4.70 3.50
CA VAL A 162 11.08 4.68 4.04
C VAL A 162 10.56 6.11 4.23
N THR A 163 9.35 6.35 3.77
CA THR A 163 8.62 7.60 3.93
C THR A 163 7.33 7.32 4.66
N ALA A 164 6.95 8.20 5.57
CA ALA A 164 5.69 8.12 6.26
C ALA A 164 5.23 9.54 6.64
N ASP A 165 3.95 9.63 6.94
CA ASP A 165 3.32 10.86 7.35
C ASP A 165 3.84 11.38 8.72
N ALA A 166 3.24 12.46 9.21
CA ALA A 166 3.67 13.07 10.46
C ALA A 166 3.25 12.30 11.72
N LEU A 167 2.24 11.44 11.63
CA LEU A 167 1.84 10.57 12.73
C LEU A 167 2.97 9.57 13.06
N HIS A 168 3.61 9.02 12.03
CA HIS A 168 4.67 8.03 12.14
C HIS A 168 6.05 8.61 12.48
N CYS A 169 6.23 9.93 12.47
CA CYS A 169 7.50 10.57 12.82
C CYS A 169 7.78 10.50 14.31
N ARG A 170 8.34 9.38 14.75
CA ARG A 170 8.57 8.99 16.15
C ARG A 170 9.92 8.28 16.30
N PRO A 171 10.55 8.34 17.50
CA PRO A 171 11.76 7.58 17.78
C PRO A 171 11.60 6.07 17.57
N ASP A 172 10.51 5.48 18.05
CA ASP A 172 10.21 4.04 17.88
C ASP A 172 10.10 3.62 16.41
N THR A 173 9.35 4.35 15.58
CA THR A 173 9.27 4.10 14.13
C THR A 173 10.63 4.27 13.45
N ALA A 174 11.36 5.33 13.81
CA ALA A 174 12.68 5.59 13.24
C ALA A 174 13.65 4.44 13.56
N GLN A 175 13.66 3.98 14.81
CA GLN A 175 14.46 2.84 15.25
C GLN A 175 14.06 1.57 14.50
N ALA A 176 12.76 1.25 14.43
CA ALA A 176 12.27 0.06 13.72
C ALA A 176 12.69 0.03 12.24
N ILE A 177 12.75 1.19 11.58
CA ILE A 177 13.27 1.30 10.21
C ILE A 177 14.79 1.04 10.19
N ARG A 178 15.55 1.62 11.13
CA ARG A 178 17.01 1.45 11.19
C ARG A 178 17.43 0.03 11.55
N ASP A 179 16.71 -0.65 12.44
CA ASP A 179 16.95 -2.05 12.82
C ASP A 179 16.86 -2.99 11.62
N ARG A 180 16.06 -2.61 10.61
CA ARG A 180 15.91 -3.31 9.34
C ARG A 180 16.84 -2.78 8.24
N LYS A 181 17.90 -2.07 8.63
CA LYS A 181 18.91 -1.45 7.74
C LYS A 181 18.32 -0.45 6.73
N GLY A 182 17.09 -0.01 6.95
CA GLY A 182 16.45 1.03 6.16
C GLY A 182 16.92 2.43 6.56
N HIS A 183 16.70 3.38 5.67
CA HIS A 183 16.78 4.80 5.94
C HIS A 183 15.37 5.39 5.96
N TYR A 184 15.17 6.50 6.66
CA TYR A 184 13.88 7.20 6.66
C TYR A 184 13.96 8.64 6.15
N VAL A 185 12.81 9.12 5.64
CA VAL A 185 12.41 10.52 5.47
C VAL A 185 11.00 10.66 6.04
N LEU A 186 10.88 11.10 7.30
CA LEU A 186 9.60 11.18 8.01
C LEU A 186 9.12 12.63 8.06
N ALA A 187 7.86 12.89 7.70
CA ALA A 187 7.29 14.22 7.81
C ALA A 187 7.19 14.65 9.28
N ILE A 188 7.49 15.89 9.62
CA ILE A 188 7.36 16.40 10.99
C ILE A 188 6.43 17.62 11.01
N LYS A 189 5.56 17.68 12.03
CA LYS A 189 4.61 18.78 12.29
C LYS A 189 4.77 19.32 13.72
N SER A 190 4.00 20.37 14.02
CA SER A 190 3.99 21.04 15.32
C SER A 190 3.66 20.15 16.51
N ASN A 191 3.00 18.99 16.30
CA ASN A 191 2.75 17.98 17.34
C ASN A 191 4.04 17.40 17.95
N ARG A 192 5.21 17.59 17.33
CA ARG A 192 6.53 17.25 17.89
C ARG A 192 7.23 18.42 18.60
N GLY A 193 6.48 19.47 18.93
CA GLY A 193 6.86 20.53 19.86
C GLY A 193 8.27 21.08 19.63
N ARG A 194 9.19 20.80 20.56
CA ARG A 194 10.56 21.33 20.57
C ARG A 194 11.38 20.87 19.35
N LEU A 195 11.29 19.60 18.96
CA LEU A 195 12.04 19.06 17.82
C LEU A 195 11.60 19.71 16.50
N PHE A 196 10.30 19.95 16.32
CA PHE A 196 9.79 20.66 15.14
C PHE A 196 10.29 22.11 15.09
N LYS A 197 10.28 22.82 16.22
CA LYS A 197 10.81 24.20 16.31
C LYS A 197 12.30 24.24 15.96
N ALA A 198 13.10 23.32 16.52
CA ALA A 198 14.53 23.24 16.22
C ALA A 198 14.81 22.91 14.75
N ALA A 199 14.08 21.95 14.18
CA ALA A 199 14.18 21.59 12.77
C ALA A 199 13.85 22.78 11.85
N LYS A 200 12.78 23.50 12.16
CA LYS A 200 12.38 24.72 11.43
C LYS A 200 13.47 25.80 11.51
N THR A 201 13.89 26.15 12.73
CA THR A 201 14.92 27.18 12.95
C THR A 201 16.21 26.84 12.23
N LEU A 202 16.66 25.58 12.30
CA LEU A 202 17.88 25.11 11.64
C LEU A 202 17.84 25.34 10.12
N VAL A 203 16.72 25.03 9.47
CA VAL A 203 16.60 25.23 8.02
C VAL A 203 16.46 26.72 7.67
N ASP A 204 15.73 27.48 8.48
CA ASP A 204 15.49 28.91 8.24
C ASP A 204 16.78 29.76 8.41
N THR A 205 17.67 29.39 9.32
CA THR A 205 18.94 30.11 9.59
C THR A 205 20.16 29.54 8.86
N ALA A 206 20.00 28.46 8.10
CA ALA A 206 21.10 27.85 7.36
C ALA A 206 21.70 28.86 6.34
N ARG A 207 23.00 29.13 6.44
CA ARG A 207 23.71 30.09 5.58
C ARG A 207 23.82 29.63 4.11
N LYS A 208 24.13 28.35 3.87
CA LYS A 208 24.30 27.76 2.53
C LYS A 208 23.62 26.39 2.43
N PRO A 209 22.28 26.30 2.58
CA PRO A 209 21.59 25.02 2.48
C PRO A 209 21.55 24.54 1.03
N ALA A 210 21.53 23.23 0.83
CA ALA A 210 21.32 22.66 -0.49
C ALA A 210 19.88 22.98 -0.95
N ARG A 211 19.72 23.45 -2.20
CA ARG A 211 18.43 23.83 -2.76
C ARG A 211 18.19 23.17 -4.11
N ALA A 212 16.94 22.83 -4.39
CA ALA A 212 16.50 22.38 -5.71
C ALA A 212 15.06 22.81 -5.94
N SER A 213 14.70 23.15 -7.18
CA SER A 213 13.33 23.53 -7.54
C SER A 213 12.81 22.65 -8.67
N GLN A 214 11.51 22.38 -8.67
CA GLN A 214 10.80 21.69 -9.74
C GLN A 214 9.51 22.44 -10.04
N ARG A 215 9.23 22.70 -11.33
CA ARG A 215 7.97 23.25 -11.80
C ARG A 215 7.25 22.22 -12.67
N ARG A 216 5.93 22.14 -12.55
CA ARG A 216 5.07 21.38 -13.45
C ARG A 216 3.79 22.14 -13.74
N ALA A 217 3.43 22.18 -15.02
CA ALA A 217 2.06 22.39 -15.45
C ALA A 217 1.41 21.01 -15.57
N THR A 218 0.21 20.85 -15.02
CA THR A 218 -0.64 19.69 -15.27
C THR A 218 -1.79 20.11 -16.17
N ALA A 219 -2.38 19.15 -16.91
CA ALA A 219 -3.62 19.37 -17.63
C ALA A 219 -4.71 19.96 -16.71
N HIS A 220 -5.65 20.72 -17.30
CA HIS A 220 -6.73 21.46 -16.61
C HIS A 220 -6.28 22.67 -15.75
N GLY A 221 -5.24 23.39 -16.18
CA GLY A 221 -4.91 24.72 -15.61
C GLY A 221 -4.31 24.70 -14.20
N ARG A 222 -3.81 23.55 -13.73
CA ARG A 222 -3.06 23.47 -12.47
C ARG A 222 -1.57 23.70 -12.72
N ALA A 223 -0.98 24.64 -11.98
CA ALA A 223 0.47 24.82 -11.94
C ALA A 223 0.97 24.54 -10.52
N GLU A 224 1.98 23.68 -10.40
CA GLU A 224 2.66 23.41 -9.13
C GLU A 224 4.15 23.70 -9.27
N ARG A 225 4.66 24.53 -8.35
CA ARG A 225 6.09 24.72 -8.12
C ARG A 225 6.42 24.14 -6.75
N ARG A 226 7.49 23.36 -6.68
CA ARG A 226 8.06 22.88 -5.41
C ARG A 226 9.51 23.29 -5.30
N GLN A 227 9.94 23.65 -4.10
CA GLN A 227 11.33 23.86 -3.76
C GLN A 227 11.69 22.98 -2.55
N ALA A 228 12.81 22.28 -2.66
CA ALA A 228 13.43 21.59 -1.54
C ALA A 228 14.61 22.40 -1.02
N ILE A 229 14.73 22.41 0.30
CA ILE A 229 15.87 22.91 1.05
C ILE A 229 16.31 21.78 1.98
N VAL A 230 17.60 21.46 2.00
CA VAL A 230 18.16 20.44 2.90
C VAL A 230 19.34 21.03 3.66
N ALA A 231 19.37 20.79 4.97
CA ALA A 231 20.45 21.18 5.85
C ALA A 231 20.90 19.97 6.71
N PRO A 232 22.22 19.76 6.91
CA PRO A 232 22.73 18.78 7.86
C PRO A 232 22.23 19.08 9.28
N ALA A 233 21.86 18.03 10.01
CA ALA A 233 21.31 18.15 11.36
C ALA A 233 21.69 17.00 12.33
N PRO A 234 22.92 16.43 12.29
CA PRO A 234 23.31 15.34 13.19
C PRO A 234 23.17 15.69 14.68
N GLN A 235 23.32 16.95 15.05
CA GLN A 235 23.16 17.45 16.41
C GLN A 235 21.74 17.23 16.97
N LEU A 236 20.71 17.24 16.12
CA LEU A 236 19.33 17.04 16.57
C LEU A 236 19.08 15.59 17.02
N ALA A 237 19.83 14.62 16.50
CA ALA A 237 19.69 13.21 16.89
C ALA A 237 19.98 13.04 18.39
N LYS A 238 21.14 13.55 18.86
CA LYS A 238 21.56 13.46 20.26
C LYS A 238 20.71 14.35 21.17
N GLN A 239 20.42 15.57 20.73
CA GLN A 239 19.68 16.55 21.55
C GLN A 239 18.25 16.11 21.89
N TYR A 240 17.61 15.36 20.99
CA TYR A 240 16.20 14.96 21.12
C TYR A 240 15.99 13.45 21.25
N ASP A 241 17.07 12.68 21.45
CA ASP A 241 17.05 11.22 21.50
C ASP A 241 16.24 10.61 20.34
N PHE A 242 16.56 11.06 19.12
CA PHE A 242 15.86 10.63 17.91
C PHE A 242 16.84 9.85 17.02
N PRO A 243 16.59 8.56 16.75
CA PRO A 243 17.55 7.69 16.09
C PRO A 243 18.04 8.22 14.74
N ALA A 244 19.34 8.43 14.62
CA ALA A 244 20.03 8.67 13.35
C ALA A 244 19.54 9.87 12.52
N ILE A 245 19.01 10.95 13.10
CA ILE A 245 18.78 12.20 12.33
C ILE A 245 20.12 12.66 11.74
N ALA A 246 20.19 12.80 10.42
CA ALA A 246 21.37 13.31 9.73
C ALA A 246 21.08 14.64 9.01
N ALA A 247 19.82 14.89 8.63
CA ALA A 247 19.43 16.11 7.94
C ALA A 247 17.96 16.49 8.23
N VAL A 248 17.69 17.79 8.12
CA VAL A 248 16.32 18.32 8.02
C VAL A 248 16.07 18.79 6.60
N GLY A 249 14.93 18.35 6.06
CA GLY A 249 14.41 18.77 4.77
C GLY A 249 13.22 19.72 4.94
N ARG A 250 13.10 20.72 4.08
CA ARG A 250 11.91 21.57 3.93
C ARG A 250 11.45 21.51 2.48
N ILE A 251 10.14 21.36 2.30
CA ILE A 251 9.48 21.45 1.00
C ILE A 251 8.49 22.60 1.03
N ASP A 252 8.75 23.60 0.21
CA ASP A 252 7.79 24.65 -0.13
C ASP A 252 7.03 24.24 -1.39
N SER A 253 5.71 24.30 -1.33
CA SER A 253 4.83 23.99 -2.45
C SER A 253 3.91 25.17 -2.72
N TRP A 254 3.94 25.68 -3.94
CA TRP A 254 3.01 26.68 -4.46
C TRP A 254 2.10 26.01 -5.47
N ARG A 255 0.80 26.02 -5.22
CA ARG A 255 -0.22 25.44 -6.12
C ARG A 255 -1.19 26.52 -6.55
N ALA A 256 -1.26 26.78 -7.85
CA ALA A 256 -2.29 27.61 -8.46
C ALA A 256 -3.32 26.70 -9.16
N ASN A 257 -4.60 27.00 -8.94
CA ASN A 257 -5.71 26.45 -9.72
C ASN A 257 -6.34 27.61 -10.51
N SER A 258 -6.94 27.32 -11.67
CA SER A 258 -7.64 28.35 -12.46
C SER A 258 -8.61 29.16 -11.59
N GLY A 259 -8.50 30.49 -11.65
CA GLY A 259 -9.35 31.42 -10.89
C GLY A 259 -9.11 31.50 -9.38
N LYS A 260 -8.05 30.87 -8.83
CA LYS A 260 -7.75 30.92 -7.38
C LYS A 260 -6.30 31.34 -7.10
N THR A 261 -6.12 32.10 -6.03
CA THR A 261 -4.81 32.52 -5.52
C THR A 261 -3.93 31.31 -5.22
N ALA A 262 -2.64 31.42 -5.53
CA ALA A 262 -1.70 30.33 -5.29
C ALA A 262 -1.59 30.01 -3.79
N LYS A 263 -1.91 28.76 -3.42
CA LYS A 263 -1.76 28.29 -2.04
C LYS A 263 -0.30 27.89 -1.81
N HIS A 264 0.36 28.54 -0.86
CA HIS A 264 1.67 28.14 -0.36
C HIS A 264 1.52 27.17 0.81
N THR A 265 2.27 26.08 0.80
CA THR A 265 2.29 25.09 1.89
C THR A 265 3.73 24.66 2.14
N VAL A 266 4.13 24.69 3.41
CA VAL A 266 5.47 24.29 3.85
C VAL A 266 5.38 22.99 4.63
N ARG A 267 6.26 22.04 4.34
CA ARG A 267 6.39 20.78 5.07
C ARG A 267 7.84 20.54 5.46
N TYR A 268 8.06 20.03 6.66
CA TYR A 268 9.39 19.69 7.17
C TYR A 268 9.51 18.17 7.27
N PHE A 269 10.75 17.67 7.16
CA PHE A 269 11.07 16.26 7.17
C PHE A 269 12.36 16.02 7.96
N LEU A 270 12.39 14.93 8.73
CA LEU A 270 13.61 14.39 9.32
C LEU A 270 14.13 13.29 8.41
N ALA A 271 15.42 13.32 8.08
CA ALA A 271 16.06 12.33 7.23
C ALA A 271 17.21 11.66 7.97
N SER A 272 17.29 10.34 7.83
CA SER A 272 18.32 9.52 8.51
C SER A 272 19.68 9.46 7.81
N ARG A 273 19.79 10.15 6.69
CA ARG A 273 21.00 10.37 5.91
C ARG A 273 20.91 11.72 5.22
N LEU A 274 22.05 12.33 4.92
CA LEU A 274 22.08 13.56 4.15
C LEU A 274 21.66 13.26 2.69
N LEU A 275 20.59 13.91 2.23
CA LEU A 275 20.07 13.80 0.88
C LEU A 275 20.39 15.07 0.08
N SER A 276 20.58 14.95 -1.22
CA SER A 276 20.52 16.13 -2.08
C SER A 276 19.10 16.71 -2.08
N ALA A 277 18.97 18.02 -2.27
CA ALA A 277 17.65 18.67 -2.35
C ALA A 277 16.80 18.11 -3.50
N LYS A 278 17.44 17.75 -4.63
CA LYS A 278 16.78 17.05 -5.75
C LYS A 278 16.24 15.69 -5.29
N LYS A 279 17.02 14.92 -4.54
CA LYS A 279 16.58 13.62 -4.03
C LYS A 279 15.42 13.76 -3.05
N LEU A 280 15.41 14.78 -2.20
CA LEU A 280 14.27 15.04 -1.32
C LEU A 280 12.98 15.30 -2.12
N LEU A 281 13.03 16.09 -3.21
CA LEU A 281 11.87 16.30 -4.10
C LEU A 281 11.35 14.98 -4.68
N GLU A 282 12.25 14.13 -5.18
CA GLU A 282 11.90 12.81 -5.71
C GLU A 282 11.22 11.94 -4.66
N VAL A 283 11.77 11.89 -3.46
CA VAL A 283 11.30 11.03 -2.36
C VAL A 283 9.95 11.47 -1.83
N VAL A 284 9.80 12.76 -1.52
CA VAL A 284 8.52 13.32 -1.04
C VAL A 284 7.45 13.17 -2.12
N ARG A 285 7.82 13.23 -3.40
CA ARG A 285 6.87 12.97 -4.48
C ARG A 285 6.51 11.49 -4.60
N ALA A 286 7.49 10.60 -4.50
CA ALA A 286 7.28 9.16 -4.54
C ALA A 286 6.36 8.69 -3.41
N HIS A 287 6.42 9.33 -2.24
CA HIS A 287 5.48 9.08 -1.13
C HIS A 287 4.02 9.19 -1.57
N TRP A 288 3.64 10.24 -2.32
CA TRP A 288 2.27 10.42 -2.83
C TRP A 288 1.81 9.32 -3.80
N SER A 289 2.69 8.42 -4.26
CA SER A 289 2.27 7.30 -5.10
C SER A 289 1.47 6.26 -4.32
N ILE A 290 1.61 6.14 -2.99
CA ILE A 290 0.74 5.25 -2.22
C ILE A 290 -0.72 5.70 -2.33
N GLU A 291 -0.96 7.00 -2.18
CA GLU A 291 -2.31 7.55 -2.28
C GLU A 291 -2.88 7.47 -3.71
N ASN A 292 -2.08 7.84 -4.71
CA ASN A 292 -2.56 7.91 -6.09
C ASN A 292 -2.58 6.56 -6.82
N ASN A 293 -1.66 5.65 -6.51
CA ASN A 293 -1.48 4.40 -7.26
C ASN A 293 -1.93 3.16 -6.49
N LEU A 294 -2.08 3.24 -5.17
CA LEU A 294 -2.63 2.16 -4.36
C LEU A 294 -4.04 2.53 -3.84
N HIS A 295 -4.16 3.54 -2.98
CA HIS A 295 -5.43 3.83 -2.30
C HIS A 295 -6.53 4.27 -3.28
N TRP A 296 -6.23 5.21 -4.19
CA TRP A 296 -7.18 5.62 -5.22
C TRP A 296 -7.59 4.46 -6.14
N VAL A 297 -6.65 3.56 -6.47
CA VAL A 297 -6.96 2.38 -7.30
C VAL A 297 -7.89 1.43 -6.57
N LEU A 298 -7.63 1.17 -5.28
CA LEU A 298 -8.51 0.36 -4.42
C LEU A 298 -9.91 0.95 -4.34
N ASP A 299 -10.02 2.28 -4.20
CA ASP A 299 -11.32 2.95 -4.07
C ASP A 299 -12.08 3.00 -5.38
N VAL A 300 -11.43 3.40 -6.48
CA VAL A 300 -12.12 3.67 -7.75
C VAL A 300 -12.31 2.41 -8.59
N LEU A 301 -11.32 1.52 -8.64
CA LEU A 301 -11.42 0.32 -9.50
C LEU A 301 -12.02 -0.87 -8.75
N PHE A 302 -11.73 -1.00 -7.45
CA PHE A 302 -12.17 -2.14 -6.65
C PHE A 302 -13.32 -1.82 -5.68
N ASP A 303 -13.78 -0.56 -5.66
CA ASP A 303 -14.91 -0.10 -4.83
C ASP A 303 -14.74 -0.44 -3.34
N GLU A 304 -13.49 -0.36 -2.87
CA GLU A 304 -13.12 -0.82 -1.53
C GLU A 304 -13.82 -0.03 -0.43
N ASP A 305 -13.96 1.28 -0.61
CA ASP A 305 -14.67 2.17 0.32
C ASP A 305 -16.18 1.86 0.41
N ALA A 306 -16.81 1.36 -0.66
CA ALA A 306 -18.22 0.97 -0.63
C ALA A 306 -18.46 -0.46 -0.11
N CYS A 307 -17.41 -1.29 -0.06
CA CYS A 307 -17.52 -2.69 0.33
C CYS A 307 -18.05 -2.87 1.76
N ARG A 308 -19.13 -3.65 1.90
CA ARG A 308 -19.83 -3.88 3.19
C ARG A 308 -19.43 -5.17 3.92
N SER A 309 -18.51 -5.95 3.35
CA SER A 309 -17.97 -7.18 3.95
C SER A 309 -17.11 -6.86 5.16
N ARG A 310 -17.75 -6.69 6.32
CA ARG A 310 -17.16 -6.12 7.55
C ARG A 310 -16.98 -7.09 8.71
N LYS A 311 -17.57 -8.29 8.61
CA LYS A 311 -17.64 -9.24 9.72
C LYS A 311 -16.33 -10.04 9.81
N ASP A 312 -15.90 -10.33 11.03
CA ASP A 312 -14.70 -11.13 11.33
C ASP A 312 -13.47 -10.61 10.53
N HIS A 313 -12.81 -11.47 9.75
CA HIS A 313 -11.63 -11.13 8.95
C HIS A 313 -11.93 -10.71 7.50
N ALA A 314 -13.20 -10.64 7.08
CA ALA A 314 -13.57 -10.48 5.67
C ALA A 314 -12.99 -9.23 5.03
N ALA A 315 -13.11 -8.08 5.70
CA ALA A 315 -12.63 -6.79 5.17
C ALA A 315 -11.12 -6.82 4.92
N GLU A 316 -10.36 -7.38 5.86
CA GLU A 316 -8.90 -7.44 5.80
C GLU A 316 -8.44 -8.40 4.69
N ASN A 317 -9.06 -9.58 4.59
CA ASN A 317 -8.71 -10.57 3.58
C ASN A 317 -9.09 -10.13 2.16
N LEU A 318 -10.24 -9.50 1.96
CA LEU A 318 -10.62 -8.95 0.66
C LEU A 318 -9.68 -7.82 0.24
N ALA A 319 -9.24 -6.98 1.18
CA ALA A 319 -8.23 -5.95 0.91
C ALA A 319 -6.88 -6.55 0.48
N LEU A 320 -6.50 -7.72 1.00
CA LEU A 320 -5.32 -8.47 0.56
C LEU A 320 -5.51 -9.06 -0.84
N ILE A 321 -6.66 -9.66 -1.15
CA ILE A 321 -6.95 -10.18 -2.51
C ILE A 321 -6.88 -9.07 -3.55
N ARG A 322 -7.44 -7.89 -3.26
CA ARG A 322 -7.34 -6.72 -4.15
C ARG A 322 -5.90 -6.27 -4.38
N LYS A 323 -5.06 -6.28 -3.33
CA LYS A 323 -3.63 -5.94 -3.46
C LYS A 323 -2.85 -6.98 -4.27
N LEU A 324 -3.16 -8.26 -4.10
CA LEU A 324 -2.62 -9.33 -4.95
C LEU A 324 -3.01 -9.10 -6.42
N ALA A 325 -4.27 -8.76 -6.70
CA ALA A 325 -4.73 -8.43 -8.04
C ALA A 325 -4.01 -7.20 -8.62
N ILE A 326 -3.88 -6.11 -7.85
CA ILE A 326 -3.15 -4.91 -8.27
C ILE A 326 -1.70 -5.26 -8.62
N ASN A 327 -0.98 -5.95 -7.72
CA ASN A 327 0.41 -6.31 -7.97
C ASN A 327 0.53 -7.22 -9.20
N THR A 328 -0.41 -8.15 -9.40
CA THR A 328 -0.44 -9.04 -10.57
C THR A 328 -0.64 -8.25 -11.87
N LEU A 329 -1.60 -7.32 -11.90
CA LEU A 329 -1.86 -6.47 -13.06
C LEU A 329 -0.69 -5.54 -13.36
N GLN A 330 0.04 -5.08 -12.34
CA GLN A 330 1.25 -4.27 -12.52
C GLN A 330 2.43 -5.10 -13.02
N ALA A 331 2.59 -6.33 -12.53
CA ALA A 331 3.63 -7.24 -12.97
C ALA A 331 3.38 -7.78 -14.39
N THR A 332 2.13 -7.82 -14.85
CA THR A 332 1.78 -8.24 -16.21
C THR A 332 2.32 -7.21 -17.22
N PRO A 333 3.15 -7.60 -18.20
CA PRO A 333 3.75 -6.68 -19.16
C PRO A 333 2.73 -5.89 -19.99
N GLY A 334 3.18 -4.78 -20.57
CA GLY A 334 2.42 -3.98 -21.52
C GLY A 334 2.04 -2.57 -21.03
N PRO A 335 1.73 -1.65 -21.96
CA PRO A 335 1.55 -0.23 -21.67
C PRO A 335 0.17 0.12 -21.09
N ALA A 336 -0.76 -0.83 -21.07
CA ALA A 336 -2.13 -0.62 -20.63
C ALA A 336 -2.19 -0.20 -19.15
N ARG A 337 -3.12 0.72 -18.84
CA ARG A 337 -3.44 1.09 -17.45
C ARG A 337 -4.12 -0.08 -16.73
N ILE A 338 -4.10 -0.09 -15.39
CA ILE A 338 -4.72 -1.15 -14.58
C ILE A 338 -6.18 -1.41 -15.00
N SER A 339 -6.98 -0.34 -15.18
CA SER A 339 -8.38 -0.48 -15.60
C SER A 339 -8.54 -1.20 -16.95
N HIS A 340 -7.68 -0.92 -17.92
CA HIS A 340 -7.71 -1.60 -19.22
C HIS A 340 -7.21 -3.04 -19.11
N LYS A 341 -6.20 -3.31 -18.27
CA LYS A 341 -5.75 -4.68 -17.99
C LYS A 341 -6.87 -5.49 -17.31
N MET A 342 -7.69 -4.88 -16.45
CA MET A 342 -8.87 -5.54 -15.88
C MET A 342 -9.91 -5.88 -16.96
N LEU A 343 -10.15 -4.99 -17.94
CA LEU A 343 -11.00 -5.29 -19.09
C LEU A 343 -10.42 -6.42 -19.96
N GLN A 344 -9.11 -6.42 -20.18
CA GLN A 344 -8.43 -7.52 -20.89
C GLN A 344 -8.60 -8.84 -20.14
N ALA A 345 -8.41 -8.86 -18.81
CA ALA A 345 -8.65 -10.04 -17.99
C ALA A 345 -10.13 -10.48 -17.99
N ARG A 346 -11.06 -9.55 -18.21
CA ARG A 346 -12.49 -9.84 -18.32
C ARG A 346 -12.87 -10.47 -19.65
N TRP A 347 -12.30 -10.03 -20.77
CA TRP A 347 -12.73 -10.46 -22.11
C TRP A 347 -11.81 -11.47 -22.79
N ASN A 348 -10.52 -11.48 -22.43
CA ASN A 348 -9.51 -12.33 -23.03
C ASN A 348 -8.99 -13.37 -22.03
N ASN A 349 -9.34 -14.64 -22.28
CA ASN A 349 -8.95 -15.77 -21.45
C ASN A 349 -7.44 -15.95 -21.36
N ASP A 350 -6.72 -15.77 -22.47
CA ASP A 350 -5.26 -15.93 -22.52
C ASP A 350 -4.56 -14.84 -21.72
N PHE A 351 -5.09 -13.61 -21.76
CA PHE A 351 -4.59 -12.53 -20.92
C PHE A 351 -4.79 -12.85 -19.44
N LEU A 352 -5.97 -13.31 -19.03
CA LEU A 352 -6.23 -13.69 -17.63
C LEU A 352 -5.30 -14.82 -17.16
N LEU A 353 -5.14 -15.87 -17.97
CA LEU A 353 -4.25 -17.00 -17.68
C LEU A 353 -2.79 -16.54 -17.58
N SER A 354 -2.37 -15.65 -18.48
CA SER A 354 -1.04 -15.04 -18.46
C SER A 354 -0.83 -14.23 -17.19
N ALA A 355 -1.78 -13.36 -16.81
CA ALA A 355 -1.71 -12.58 -15.57
C ALA A 355 -1.58 -13.49 -14.33
N LEU A 356 -2.43 -14.52 -14.23
CA LEU A 356 -2.34 -15.52 -13.16
C LEU A 356 -0.99 -16.27 -13.14
N ALA A 357 -0.33 -16.41 -14.29
CA ALA A 357 0.97 -17.08 -14.40
C ALA A 357 2.15 -16.19 -13.94
N HIS A 358 1.94 -14.88 -13.76
CA HIS A 358 2.93 -13.95 -13.21
C HIS A 358 3.03 -14.04 -11.68
N MET A 359 2.01 -14.58 -11.01
CA MET A 359 2.06 -14.97 -9.60
C MET A 359 2.96 -16.20 -9.44
N ARG A 360 4.28 -16.00 -9.33
CA ARG A 360 5.31 -17.07 -9.29
C ARG A 360 6.02 -17.18 -7.96
#